data_AF-A0A7K4DDV6-F1
#
_entry.id   AF-A0A7K4DDV6-F1
#
_cell.length_a   1.000
_cell.length_b   1.000
_cell.length_c   1.000
_cell.angle_alpha   90.00
_cell.angle_beta   90.00
_cell.angle_gamma   90.00
#
_symmetry.space_group_name_H-M   'P 1'
#
loop_
_entity.id
_entity.type
_entity.pdbx_description
1 polymer ?
#
loop_
_entity_poly.entity_id
_entity_poly.type
_entity_poly.pdbx_seq_one_letter_code
_entity_poly.pdbx_strand_id
1 'polypeptide(L)'
;MKTPMHRIGPISAVLLVFLACCTLSAAAAPIIHREVTLSDGVATITYTVDAEQPFALGIVESVPEGWTFPDIESAVSTAPYFEIDRTARKIAFFVCNDVRAASYTLTGAGDGVEGFVTEWVDLCELSPSPREGREGWRVLGAESA
;
A
#
# COMPACT_ATOMS: atom_id res chain seq x y z
N MET A 1 54.30 23.59 -28.85
CA MET A 1 53.22 23.05 -27.99
C MET A 1 51.95 23.84 -28.26
N LYS A 2 50.95 23.24 -28.91
CA LYS A 2 49.61 23.83 -29.12
C LYS A 2 48.60 22.87 -28.53
N THR A 3 47.95 23.26 -27.44
CA THR A 3 46.80 22.56 -26.86
C THR A 3 45.59 22.77 -27.77
N PRO A 4 44.91 21.71 -28.26
CA PRO A 4 43.66 21.88 -28.95
C PRO A 4 42.56 22.20 -27.94
N MET A 5 41.98 23.39 -28.02
CA MET A 5 40.71 23.71 -27.38
C MET A 5 39.62 22.83 -28.04
N HIS A 6 39.06 21.90 -27.27
CA HIS A 6 37.89 21.15 -27.72
C HIS A 6 36.69 22.09 -27.87
N ARG A 7 36.24 22.24 -29.10
CA ARG A 7 35.00 22.93 -29.46
C ARG A 7 33.84 22.08 -28.95
N ILE A 8 33.17 22.53 -27.90
CA ILE A 8 31.91 21.93 -27.43
C ILE A 8 30.89 22.18 -28.55
N GLY A 9 30.58 21.15 -29.33
CA GLY A 9 29.52 21.20 -30.35
C GLY A 9 28.15 21.39 -29.70
N PRO A 10 27.11 21.75 -30.47
CA PRO A 10 25.77 21.92 -29.93
C PRO A 10 25.35 20.60 -29.30
N ILE A 11 25.23 20.59 -27.97
CA ILE A 11 24.65 19.48 -27.21
C ILE A 11 23.27 19.26 -27.82
N SER A 12 23.14 18.16 -28.56
CA SER A 12 21.95 17.83 -29.34
C SER A 12 20.74 17.92 -28.41
N ALA A 13 19.72 18.70 -28.80
CA ALA A 13 18.47 18.82 -28.03
C ALA A 13 17.86 17.45 -27.68
N VAL A 14 18.18 16.42 -28.48
CA VAL A 14 17.84 15.00 -28.23
C VAL A 14 18.45 14.48 -26.93
N LEU A 15 19.68 14.84 -26.59
CA LEU A 15 20.35 14.45 -25.34
C LEU A 15 19.70 15.13 -24.13
N LEU A 16 19.27 16.40 -24.28
CA LEU A 16 18.55 17.14 -23.24
C LEU A 16 17.12 16.59 -23.02
N VAL A 17 16.42 16.19 -24.09
CA VAL A 17 15.13 15.50 -23.99
C VAL A 17 15.29 14.12 -23.35
N PHE A 18 16.35 13.38 -23.69
CA PHE A 18 16.67 12.12 -23.02
C PHE A 18 16.97 12.31 -21.52
N LEU A 19 17.74 13.34 -21.16
CA LEU A 19 18.02 13.65 -19.75
C LEU A 19 16.77 14.09 -18.98
N ALA A 20 15.87 14.85 -19.63
CA ALA A 20 14.58 15.24 -19.06
C ALA A 20 13.60 14.05 -18.93
N CYS A 21 13.69 13.05 -19.80
CA CYS A 21 13.01 11.77 -19.63
C CYS A 21 13.66 10.88 -18.55
N CYS A 22 14.91 11.12 -18.17
CA CYS A 22 15.56 10.40 -17.07
C CYS A 22 15.31 11.04 -15.68
N THR A 23 14.74 12.24 -15.62
CA THR A 23 14.19 12.81 -14.38
C THR A 23 12.75 12.37 -14.17
N LEU A 24 12.45 11.08 -14.43
CA LEU A 24 11.17 10.48 -14.02
C LEU A 24 10.94 10.88 -12.56
N SER A 25 9.80 11.51 -12.31
CA SER A 25 9.36 11.87 -10.96
C SER A 25 9.59 10.63 -10.10
N ALA A 26 10.38 10.76 -9.04
CA ALA A 26 10.37 9.76 -7.99
C ALA A 26 8.92 9.78 -7.47
N ALA A 27 8.10 8.82 -7.94
CA ALA A 27 6.71 8.73 -7.52
C ALA A 27 6.74 8.68 -6.00
N ALA A 28 6.08 9.65 -5.37
CA ALA A 28 6.03 9.70 -3.92
C ALA A 28 5.44 8.38 -3.43
N ALA A 29 6.04 7.78 -2.40
CA ALA A 29 5.52 6.55 -1.84
C ALA A 29 4.06 6.77 -1.40
N PRO A 30 3.17 5.79 -1.62
CA PRO A 30 1.77 5.91 -1.24
C PRO A 30 1.65 6.12 0.27
N ILE A 31 0.76 7.03 0.68
CA ILE A 31 0.42 7.28 2.07
C ILE A 31 -0.87 6.53 2.37
N ILE A 32 -0.81 5.61 3.33
CA ILE A 32 -1.94 4.80 3.76
C ILE A 32 -2.45 5.34 5.10
N HIS A 33 -3.67 5.87 5.10
CA HIS A 33 -4.39 6.26 6.29
C HIS A 33 -5.26 5.11 6.76
N ARG A 34 -5.02 4.63 7.99
CA ARG A 34 -5.83 3.60 8.63
C ARG A 34 -6.51 4.18 9.86
N GLU A 35 -7.83 4.02 9.93
CA GLU A 35 -8.66 4.48 11.04
C GLU A 35 -9.48 3.32 11.60
N VAL A 36 -9.65 3.28 12.93
CA VAL A 36 -10.56 2.34 13.59
C VAL A 36 -11.64 3.13 14.31
N THR A 37 -12.89 2.79 14.04
CA THR A 37 -14.05 3.35 14.73
C THR A 37 -14.76 2.24 15.49
N LEU A 38 -15.11 2.52 16.74
CA LEU A 38 -15.80 1.57 17.64
C LEU A 38 -17.21 2.06 17.95
N SER A 39 -18.19 1.19 17.78
CA SER A 39 -19.57 1.45 18.19
C SER A 39 -20.25 0.15 18.57
N ASP A 40 -20.82 0.08 19.77
CA ASP A 40 -21.67 -1.03 20.24
C ASP A 40 -21.10 -2.44 20.01
N GLY A 41 -19.80 -2.65 20.28
CA GLY A 41 -19.13 -3.94 20.10
C GLY A 41 -18.80 -4.29 18.64
N VAL A 42 -18.90 -3.30 17.75
CA VAL A 42 -18.46 -3.40 16.35
C VAL A 42 -17.27 -2.47 16.14
N ALA A 43 -16.20 -3.00 15.55
CA ALA A 43 -15.10 -2.21 15.03
C ALA A 43 -15.24 -2.09 13.52
N THR A 44 -15.13 -0.87 12.99
CA THR A 44 -15.00 -0.61 11.55
C THR A 44 -13.61 -0.06 11.29
N ILE A 45 -12.82 -0.80 10.53
CA ILE A 45 -11.46 -0.46 10.13
C ILE A 45 -11.54 0.10 8.72
N THR A 46 -11.05 1.32 8.52
CA THR A 46 -11.11 2.02 7.23
C THR A 46 -9.71 2.36 6.77
N TYR A 47 -9.43 2.05 5.51
CA TYR A 47 -8.21 2.40 4.80
C TYR A 47 -8.53 3.44 3.73
N THR A 48 -7.74 4.51 3.69
CA THR A 48 -7.75 5.51 2.62
C THR A 48 -6.34 5.69 2.10
N VAL A 49 -6.16 5.70 0.79
CA VAL A 49 -4.83 5.82 0.16
C VAL A 49 -4.71 7.13 -0.61
N ASP A 50 -3.68 7.90 -0.26
CA ASP A 50 -3.19 9.00 -1.06
C ASP A 50 -1.95 8.56 -1.85
N ALA A 51 -2.06 8.58 -3.16
CA ALA A 51 -1.05 8.08 -4.08
C ALA A 51 -1.22 8.71 -5.48
N GLU A 52 -0.09 8.94 -6.14
CA GLU A 52 -0.05 9.31 -7.56
C GLU A 52 -0.48 8.11 -8.43
N GLN A 53 -1.17 8.40 -9.52
CA GLN A 53 -1.60 7.37 -10.46
C GLN A 53 -0.52 7.08 -11.50
N PRO A 54 -0.34 5.82 -11.93
CA PRO A 54 -1.10 4.64 -11.52
C PRO A 54 -0.60 4.06 -10.19
N PHE A 55 -1.52 3.58 -9.35
CA PHE A 55 -1.18 2.80 -8.16
C PHE A 55 -2.10 1.59 -7.98
N ALA A 56 -1.57 0.57 -7.33
CA ALA A 56 -2.30 -0.57 -6.80
C ALA A 56 -1.55 -1.12 -5.57
N LEU A 57 -2.22 -1.23 -4.43
CA LEU A 57 -1.63 -1.76 -3.19
C LEU A 57 -2.37 -3.01 -2.75
N GLY A 58 -1.62 -4.06 -2.44
CA GLY A 58 -2.13 -5.20 -1.69
C GLY A 58 -1.98 -4.93 -0.19
N ILE A 59 -3.02 -5.17 0.59
CA ILE A 59 -3.04 -4.97 2.05
C ILE A 59 -3.43 -6.29 2.70
N VAL A 60 -2.67 -6.71 3.70
CA VAL A 60 -2.96 -7.85 4.57
C VAL A 60 -2.95 -7.35 6.00
N GLU A 61 -4.00 -7.66 6.75
CA GLU A 61 -4.09 -7.30 8.16
C GLU A 61 -4.37 -8.53 9.02
N SER A 62 -3.57 -8.67 10.07
CA SER A 62 -3.79 -9.63 11.15
C SER A 62 -4.58 -8.95 12.26
N VAL A 63 -5.67 -9.61 12.67
CA VAL A 63 -6.62 -9.12 13.66
C VAL A 63 -6.31 -9.75 15.02
N PRO A 64 -6.26 -8.97 16.11
CA PRO A 64 -5.95 -9.46 17.44
C PRO A 64 -7.10 -10.29 18.03
N GLU A 65 -6.80 -10.96 19.15
CA GLU A 65 -7.80 -11.73 19.88
C GLU A 65 -8.91 -10.84 20.45
N GLY A 66 -10.09 -11.43 20.67
CA GLY A 66 -11.27 -10.69 21.13
C GLY A 66 -12.09 -10.05 20.01
N TRP A 67 -11.62 -10.10 18.76
CA TRP A 67 -12.37 -9.74 17.57
C TRP A 67 -12.64 -10.93 16.66
N THR A 68 -13.78 -10.88 15.97
CA THR A 68 -14.18 -11.87 14.98
C THR A 68 -14.75 -11.20 13.73
N PHE A 69 -14.47 -11.78 12.56
CA PHE A 69 -15.14 -11.38 11.33
C PHE A 69 -16.61 -11.83 11.36
N PRO A 70 -17.54 -11.04 10.81
CA PRO A 70 -18.92 -11.49 10.58
C PRO A 70 -18.99 -12.81 9.80
N ASP A 71 -20.00 -13.63 10.13
CA ASP A 71 -20.24 -14.91 9.44
C ASP A 71 -20.71 -14.71 7.98
N ILE A 72 -21.29 -13.54 7.69
CA ILE A 72 -21.82 -13.20 6.36
C ILE A 72 -20.75 -12.39 5.62
N GLU A 73 -20.21 -12.96 4.53
CA GLU A 73 -19.15 -12.34 3.70
C GLU A 73 -19.49 -10.92 3.26
N SER A 74 -20.71 -10.67 2.77
CA SER A 74 -21.12 -9.34 2.29
C SER A 74 -21.18 -8.27 3.39
N ALA A 75 -21.16 -8.67 4.66
CA ALA A 75 -21.10 -7.75 5.79
C ALA A 75 -19.67 -7.45 6.24
N VAL A 76 -18.67 -8.20 5.74
CA VAL A 76 -17.29 -8.06 6.22
C VAL A 76 -16.62 -6.84 5.63
N SER A 77 -16.56 -6.69 4.30
CA SER A 77 -15.77 -5.63 3.67
C SER A 77 -16.51 -4.92 2.54
N THR A 78 -16.19 -3.64 2.36
CA THR A 78 -16.61 -2.83 1.22
C THR A 78 -15.68 -2.99 0.01
N ALA A 79 -14.52 -3.64 0.17
CA ALA A 79 -13.64 -3.95 -0.95
C ALA A 79 -14.34 -4.91 -1.93
N PRO A 80 -14.26 -4.68 -3.26
CA PRO A 80 -14.90 -5.55 -4.24
C PRO A 80 -14.28 -6.96 -4.28
N TYR A 81 -13.01 -7.07 -3.89
CA TYR A 81 -12.29 -8.32 -3.80
C TYR A 81 -11.49 -8.35 -2.50
N PHE A 82 -11.81 -9.32 -1.66
CA PHE A 82 -11.10 -9.57 -0.42
C PHE A 82 -11.13 -11.08 -0.11
N GLU A 83 -10.19 -11.52 0.71
CA GLU A 83 -10.12 -12.88 1.25
C GLU A 83 -9.96 -12.82 2.76
N ILE A 84 -10.57 -13.78 3.47
CA ILE A 84 -10.48 -13.89 4.93
C ILE A 84 -10.00 -15.28 5.30
N ASP A 85 -8.99 -15.35 6.15
CA ASP A 85 -8.68 -16.54 6.92
C ASP A 85 -9.16 -16.34 8.35
N ARG A 86 -10.32 -16.90 8.67
CA ARG A 86 -10.92 -16.80 10.02
C ARG A 86 -10.11 -17.56 11.06
N THR A 87 -9.40 -18.61 10.67
CA THR A 87 -8.57 -19.41 11.58
C THR A 87 -7.30 -18.65 11.95
N ALA A 88 -6.65 -18.04 10.95
CA ALA A 88 -5.47 -17.22 11.16
C ALA A 88 -5.80 -15.77 11.61
N ARG A 89 -7.09 -15.40 11.63
CA ARG A 89 -7.59 -14.03 11.89
C ARG A 89 -6.95 -13.00 10.96
N LYS A 90 -6.98 -13.27 9.66
CA LYS A 90 -6.42 -12.37 8.65
C LYS A 90 -7.45 -11.98 7.62
N ILE A 91 -7.32 -10.76 7.12
CA ILE A 91 -8.01 -10.28 5.92
C ILE A 91 -6.98 -9.76 4.92
N ALA A 92 -7.20 -10.04 3.65
CA ALA A 92 -6.42 -9.52 2.53
C ALA A 92 -7.35 -8.84 1.53
N PHE A 93 -6.96 -7.68 1.01
CA PHE A 93 -7.69 -6.95 -0.02
C PHE A 93 -6.74 -6.05 -0.78
N PHE A 94 -7.22 -5.39 -1.83
CA PHE A 94 -6.43 -4.41 -2.56
C PHE A 94 -7.18 -3.10 -2.74
N VAL A 95 -6.41 -2.03 -2.91
CA VAL A 95 -6.87 -0.68 -3.23
C VAL A 95 -6.10 -0.19 -4.44
N CYS A 96 -6.77 0.52 -5.34
CA CYS A 96 -6.21 0.95 -6.62
C CYS A 96 -6.84 2.27 -7.08
N ASN A 97 -6.48 2.73 -8.27
CA ASN A 97 -6.98 3.99 -8.85
C ASN A 97 -8.51 4.19 -8.70
N ASP A 98 -9.30 3.14 -8.90
CA ASP A 98 -10.77 3.18 -8.87
C ASP A 98 -11.36 2.94 -7.46
N VAL A 99 -10.57 2.36 -6.55
CA VAL A 99 -10.96 2.03 -5.18
C VAL A 99 -9.89 2.58 -4.24
N ARG A 100 -9.98 3.88 -3.95
CA ARG A 100 -9.03 4.59 -3.07
C ARG A 100 -9.29 4.39 -1.58
N ALA A 101 -10.45 3.84 -1.24
CA ALA A 101 -10.82 3.55 0.13
C ALA A 101 -11.52 2.19 0.21
N ALA A 102 -11.22 1.46 1.27
CA ALA A 102 -11.86 0.20 1.61
C ALA A 102 -11.99 0.11 3.13
N SER A 103 -13.04 -0.54 3.59
CA SER A 103 -13.28 -0.78 5.00
C SER A 103 -13.67 -2.23 5.24
N TYR A 104 -13.44 -2.70 6.46
CA TYR A 104 -14.01 -3.96 6.92
C TYR A 104 -14.45 -3.85 8.38
N THR A 105 -15.34 -4.76 8.79
CA THR A 105 -15.92 -4.78 10.12
C THR A 105 -15.54 -6.02 10.90
N LEU A 106 -15.48 -5.86 12.22
CA LEU A 106 -15.28 -6.91 13.21
C LEU A 106 -16.33 -6.75 14.30
N THR A 107 -16.71 -7.87 14.91
CA THR A 107 -17.55 -7.91 16.12
C THR A 107 -16.74 -8.46 17.28
N GLY A 108 -16.94 -7.94 18.49
CA GLY A 108 -16.15 -8.40 19.62
C GLY A 108 -16.06 -7.41 20.78
N ALA A 109 -15.12 -7.69 21.67
CA ALA A 109 -14.89 -6.93 22.90
C ALA A 109 -13.43 -6.43 23.02
N GLY A 110 -12.70 -6.37 21.91
CA GLY A 110 -11.37 -5.79 21.88
C GLY A 110 -11.39 -4.27 21.99
N ASP A 111 -10.22 -3.67 22.17
CA ASP A 111 -10.06 -2.21 22.35
C ASP A 111 -10.03 -1.42 21.04
N GLY A 112 -9.94 -2.12 19.89
CA GLY A 112 -9.86 -1.52 18.56
C GLY A 112 -8.55 -0.75 18.28
N VAL A 113 -7.56 -0.85 19.17
CA VAL A 113 -6.34 -0.02 19.13
C VAL A 113 -5.10 -0.89 19.07
N GLU A 114 -4.96 -1.87 19.95
CA GLU A 114 -3.73 -2.66 20.09
C GLU A 114 -3.80 -3.98 19.33
N GLY A 115 -2.64 -4.49 18.90
CA GLY A 115 -2.47 -5.85 18.38
C GLY A 115 -2.85 -6.08 16.91
N PHE A 116 -3.40 -5.08 16.22
CA PHE A 116 -3.54 -5.11 14.77
C PHE A 116 -2.16 -5.01 14.10
N VAL A 117 -1.90 -5.88 13.12
CA VAL A 117 -0.66 -5.83 12.34
C VAL A 117 -1.02 -5.76 10.87
N THR A 118 -0.73 -4.62 10.25
CA THR A 118 -0.98 -4.39 8.82
C THR A 118 0.33 -4.45 8.05
N GLU A 119 0.32 -5.22 6.97
CA GLU A 119 1.38 -5.29 5.98
C GLU A 119 0.81 -4.88 4.62
N TRP A 120 1.57 -4.15 3.81
CA TRP A 120 1.15 -3.73 2.49
C TRP A 120 2.29 -3.87 1.47
N VAL A 121 1.93 -4.02 0.21
CA VAL A 121 2.89 -4.12 -0.90
C VAL A 121 2.41 -3.28 -2.08
N ASP A 122 3.34 -2.57 -2.73
CA ASP A 122 3.08 -1.91 -4.00
C ASP A 122 3.06 -2.97 -5.12
N LEU A 123 1.90 -3.12 -5.77
CA LEU A 123 1.70 -4.09 -6.86
C LEU A 123 2.13 -3.53 -8.22
N CYS A 124 2.42 -2.23 -8.31
CA CYS A 124 2.97 -1.60 -9.50
C CYS A 124 4.50 -1.62 -9.51
N GLU A 125 5.14 -1.85 -8.36
CA GLU A 125 6.59 -2.01 -8.25
C GLU A 125 7.02 -3.36 -8.84
N LEU A 126 7.67 -3.32 -10.00
CA LEU A 126 8.23 -4.51 -10.66
C LEU A 126 9.67 -4.70 -10.23
N SER A 127 9.95 -5.79 -9.53
CA SER A 127 11.34 -6.20 -9.30
C SER A 127 11.88 -7.07 -10.43
N PRO A 128 13.15 -6.87 -10.81
CA PRO A 128 13.85 -7.77 -11.72
C PRO A 128 14.22 -9.12 -11.09
N SER A 129 14.00 -9.33 -9.77
CA SER A 129 14.37 -10.55 -9.05
C SER A 129 13.31 -11.66 -9.21
N PRO A 130 13.66 -12.83 -9.76
CA PRO A 130 12.72 -13.93 -9.95
C PRO A 130 12.38 -14.69 -8.65
N ARG A 131 12.92 -14.29 -7.49
CA ARG A 131 12.69 -14.92 -6.18
C ARG A 131 11.99 -14.02 -5.17
N GLU A 132 11.38 -12.94 -5.64
CA GLU A 132 10.66 -12.03 -4.74
C GLU A 132 9.26 -12.51 -4.39
N GLY A 133 8.81 -12.10 -3.20
CA GLY A 133 7.51 -12.43 -2.66
C GLY A 133 7.29 -11.90 -1.24
N ARG A 134 8.38 -11.61 -0.51
CA ARG A 134 8.33 -10.99 0.83
C ARG A 134 9.07 -9.65 0.95
N GLU A 135 10.01 -9.35 0.07
CA GLU A 135 10.91 -8.19 0.24
C GLU A 135 10.23 -6.83 -0.01
N GLY A 136 9.15 -6.79 -0.79
CA GLY A 136 8.37 -5.58 -1.05
C GLY A 136 7.30 -5.24 0.00
N TRP A 137 7.08 -6.12 0.99
CA TRP A 137 6.06 -5.88 2.02
C TRP A 137 6.57 -4.90 3.07
N ARG A 138 5.74 -3.92 3.39
CA ARG A 138 6.01 -2.84 4.35
C ARG A 138 4.97 -2.92 5.46
N VAL A 139 5.42 -2.75 6.71
CA VAL A 139 4.53 -2.77 7.88
C VAL A 139 3.98 -1.36 8.11
N LEU A 140 2.67 -1.25 8.29
CA LEU A 140 2.05 0.01 8.72
C LEU A 140 2.27 0.18 10.23
N GLY A 141 2.84 1.32 10.66
CA GLY A 141 3.02 1.62 12.09
C GLY A 141 4.34 1.16 12.72
N ALA A 142 5.34 0.74 11.91
CA ALA A 142 6.66 0.38 12.43
C ALA A 142 7.55 1.58 12.84
N GLU A 143 7.13 2.81 12.57
CA GLU A 143 7.81 4.03 13.03
C GLU A 143 7.07 4.65 14.22
N SER A 144 7.13 4.00 15.38
CA SER A 144 6.95 4.59 16.71
C SER A 144 7.27 3.54 17.78
N ALA A 145 8.57 3.31 17.99
CA ALA A 145 9.11 2.68 19.20
C ALA A 145 10.27 3.54 19.73
#